data_AF-A0AA92JAL9-F1
#
_entry.id   AF-A0AA92JAL9-F1
#
_cell.length_a   1.000
_cell.length_b   1.000
_cell.length_c   1.000
_cell.angle_alpha   90.00
_cell.angle_beta   90.00
_cell.angle_gamma   90.00
#
_symmetry.space_group_name_H-M   'P 1'
#
loop_
_entity.id
_entity.type
_entity.pdbx_description
1 polymer ?
#
loop_
_entity_poly.entity_id
_entity_poly.type
_entity_poly.pdbx_seq_one_letter_code
_entity_poly.pdbx_strand_id
1 'polypeptide(L)'
;MLGAIFGDICGSVYEFHPVESYQFPLLTDKSQFTDDTVLTLAIADALMNKKDIAKTLKAYAREHVFKGYGLRFNDWVWDEKSEPYWSFGNGSAMRVSSVGFLYDSIEDVLEYAQKSAEVTHNHTEGIKGAQATALAIFLARQHASKDEIKHEIETRFGYNLSKTLAEIEKNYRFNETCQGSVPEAIIAFLESEDYESAIRNAIWLKGDADTQACIAGGIAEAFYGDIPESFKEKIYTSLPQEMLEIIEQFYAYMDFKNSIIEEDLACIEKNFHTLIYKVINDDFPSINTSNITLPKLTIPFDTKSKQWIGIEGMYGGFSYTFDDSDCVLKFFVENWCRIFDGLDKKHIVTAEGFLCVGANIM
;
A
#
# COMPACT_ATOMS: atom_id res chain seq x y z
N MET A 1 8.47 1.85 -0.77
CA MET A 1 8.81 3.22 -1.23
C MET A 1 10.12 3.26 -2.03
N LEU A 2 11.20 2.61 -1.58
CA LEU A 2 12.49 2.58 -2.28
C LEU A 2 12.41 2.09 -3.73
N GLY A 3 11.48 1.18 -4.01
CA GLY A 3 11.26 0.61 -5.33
C GLY A 3 10.76 1.64 -6.33
N ALA A 4 9.92 2.57 -5.88
CA ALA A 4 9.47 3.70 -6.70
C ALA A 4 10.62 4.66 -6.98
N ILE A 5 11.39 5.00 -5.95
CA ILE A 5 12.55 5.90 -6.04
C ILE A 5 13.62 5.37 -7.01
N PHE A 6 13.93 4.08 -6.93
CA PHE A 6 14.90 3.47 -7.85
C PHE A 6 14.35 3.39 -9.27
N GLY A 7 13.06 3.10 -9.43
CA GLY A 7 12.38 3.12 -10.73
C GLY A 7 12.52 4.47 -11.43
N ASP A 8 12.22 5.56 -10.72
CA ASP A 8 12.45 6.95 -11.18
C ASP A 8 13.91 7.15 -11.62
N ILE A 9 14.88 6.88 -10.74
CA ILE A 9 16.31 7.07 -11.03
C ILE A 9 16.73 6.33 -12.31
N CYS A 10 16.28 5.08 -12.48
CA CYS A 10 16.57 4.28 -13.66
C CYS A 10 15.91 4.82 -14.93
N GLY A 11 14.63 5.18 -14.86
CA GLY A 11 13.86 5.63 -16.00
C GLY A 11 14.21 7.04 -16.49
N SER A 12 14.76 7.90 -15.62
CA SER A 12 15.05 9.33 -15.90
C SER A 12 15.83 9.59 -17.19
N VAL A 13 16.75 8.68 -17.55
CA VAL A 13 17.56 8.83 -18.77
C VAL A 13 16.75 8.47 -20.02
N TYR A 14 15.85 7.50 -19.88
CA TYR A 14 15.12 6.86 -20.96
C TYR A 14 13.83 7.57 -21.34
N GLU A 15 13.34 8.49 -20.51
CA GLU A 15 12.22 9.39 -20.82
C GLU A 15 12.50 10.17 -22.13
N PHE A 16 13.69 10.77 -22.23
CA PHE A 16 14.14 11.51 -23.42
C PHE A 16 15.03 10.70 -24.38
N HIS A 17 15.47 9.51 -23.97
CA HIS A 17 16.29 8.62 -24.80
C HIS A 17 15.74 7.19 -24.79
N PRO A 18 14.59 6.94 -25.46
CA PRO A 18 13.93 5.64 -25.44
C PRO A 18 14.86 4.50 -25.89
N VAL A 19 14.75 3.34 -25.24
CA VAL A 19 15.58 2.17 -25.56
C VAL A 19 15.16 1.55 -26.90
N GLU A 20 16.15 1.04 -27.64
CA GLU A 20 15.91 0.34 -28.92
C GLU A 20 15.75 -1.17 -28.76
N SER A 21 16.24 -1.73 -27.64
CA SER A 21 16.16 -3.16 -27.35
C SER A 21 15.97 -3.40 -25.86
N TYR A 22 15.46 -4.59 -25.49
CA TYR A 22 15.28 -4.99 -24.08
C TYR A 22 16.61 -5.11 -23.32
N GLN A 23 17.71 -5.35 -24.03
CA GLN A 23 19.04 -5.41 -23.44
C GLN A 23 19.65 -3.99 -23.43
N PHE A 24 19.44 -3.27 -22.34
CA PHE A 24 20.00 -1.94 -22.10
C PHE A 24 20.65 -1.86 -20.71
N PRO A 25 21.63 -0.98 -20.50
CA PRO A 25 22.15 -0.70 -19.17
C PRO A 25 21.03 -0.16 -18.29
N LEU A 26 20.74 -0.73 -17.12
CA LEU A 26 19.64 -0.23 -16.29
C LEU A 26 19.97 1.11 -15.62
N LEU A 27 21.26 1.34 -15.37
CA LEU A 27 21.80 2.57 -14.80
C LEU A 27 22.88 3.11 -15.72
N THR A 28 22.96 4.44 -15.78
CA THR A 28 24.05 5.16 -16.44
C THR A 28 24.56 6.26 -15.52
N ASP A 29 25.69 6.88 -15.87
CA ASP A 29 26.23 8.03 -15.13
C ASP A 29 25.28 9.25 -15.11
N LYS A 30 24.25 9.25 -15.96
CA LYS A 30 23.23 10.30 -16.03
C LYS A 30 21.96 9.98 -15.24
N SER A 31 21.83 8.78 -14.69
CA SER A 31 20.65 8.37 -13.90
C SER A 31 20.57 9.17 -12.61
N GLN A 32 19.49 9.95 -12.46
CA GLN A 32 19.23 10.86 -11.35
C GLN A 32 17.75 10.80 -10.95
N PHE A 33 17.44 11.13 -9.70
CA PHE A 33 16.06 11.26 -9.25
C PHE A 33 15.40 12.53 -9.81
N THR A 34 14.09 12.44 -10.06
CA THR A 34 13.25 13.49 -10.66
C THR A 34 12.17 13.96 -9.67
N ASP A 35 11.13 14.64 -10.16
CA ASP A 35 9.99 15.05 -9.37
C ASP A 35 9.18 13.88 -8.81
N ASP A 36 9.21 12.71 -9.45
CA ASP A 36 8.64 11.46 -8.94
C ASP A 36 9.10 11.17 -7.51
N THR A 37 10.42 11.13 -7.30
CA THR A 37 11.00 10.90 -5.97
C THR A 37 10.70 12.07 -5.03
N VAL A 38 10.89 13.33 -5.49
CA VAL A 38 10.68 14.51 -4.65
C VAL A 38 9.26 14.52 -4.08
N LEU A 39 8.26 14.29 -4.94
CA LEU A 39 6.87 14.34 -4.56
C LEU A 39 6.42 13.07 -3.82
N THR A 40 7.02 11.91 -4.09
CA THR A 40 6.80 10.69 -3.27
C THR A 40 7.18 10.92 -1.82
N LEU A 41 8.36 11.50 -1.57
CA LEU A 41 8.83 11.81 -0.23
C LEU A 41 7.96 12.88 0.44
N ALA A 42 7.52 13.88 -0.32
CA ALA A 42 6.61 14.91 0.19
C ALA A 42 5.26 14.33 0.64
N ILE A 43 4.68 13.37 -0.10
CA ILE A 43 3.46 12.67 0.31
C ILE A 43 3.71 11.82 1.56
N ALA A 44 4.82 11.07 1.61
CA ALA A 44 5.18 10.27 2.78
C ALA A 44 5.30 11.14 4.05
N ASP A 45 6.06 12.23 3.97
CA ASP A 45 6.23 13.19 5.06
C ASP A 45 4.89 13.81 5.49
N ALA A 46 4.07 14.25 4.52
CA ALA A 46 2.79 14.88 4.82
C ALA A 46 1.86 13.93 5.60
N LEU A 47 1.79 12.67 5.21
CA LEU A 47 0.89 11.69 5.82
C LEU A 47 1.39 11.23 7.20
N MET A 48 2.67 10.86 7.32
CA MET A 48 3.24 10.43 8.60
C MET A 48 3.16 11.53 9.67
N ASN A 49 3.47 12.76 9.27
CA ASN A 49 3.52 13.89 10.19
C ASN A 49 2.23 14.72 10.22
N LYS A 50 1.15 14.25 9.57
CA LYS A 50 -0.17 14.90 9.50
C LYS A 50 -0.08 16.38 9.06
N LYS A 51 0.82 16.68 8.13
CA LYS A 51 1.00 18.01 7.55
C LYS A 51 -0.02 18.24 6.43
N ASP A 52 -0.21 19.51 6.08
CA ASP A 52 -1.00 19.89 4.92
C ASP A 52 -0.31 19.41 3.63
N ILE A 53 -0.99 18.57 2.84
CA ILE A 53 -0.43 17.93 1.65
C ILE A 53 0.02 18.97 0.61
N ALA A 54 -0.84 19.96 0.32
CA ALA A 54 -0.54 20.97 -0.70
C ALA A 54 0.68 21.82 -0.33
N LYS A 55 0.75 22.27 0.93
CA LYS A 55 1.90 23.03 1.43
C LYS A 55 3.18 22.21 1.43
N THR A 56 3.09 20.93 1.77
CA THR A 56 4.25 20.04 1.83
C THR A 56 4.79 19.78 0.42
N LEU A 57 3.93 19.45 -0.55
CA LEU A 57 4.31 19.31 -1.97
C LEU A 57 5.01 20.58 -2.49
N LYS A 58 4.47 21.76 -2.17
CA LYS A 58 5.08 23.03 -2.58
C LYS A 58 6.44 23.27 -1.93
N ALA A 59 6.59 22.96 -0.65
CA ALA A 59 7.86 23.14 0.04
C ALA A 59 8.96 22.31 -0.62
N TYR A 60 8.72 21.01 -0.83
CA TYR A 60 9.67 20.10 -1.46
C TYR A 60 9.97 20.51 -2.91
N ALA A 61 8.94 20.86 -3.69
CA ALA A 61 9.13 21.27 -5.07
C ALA A 61 9.94 22.57 -5.23
N ARG A 62 9.80 23.50 -4.28
CA ARG A 62 10.56 24.77 -4.26
C ARG A 62 12.01 24.59 -3.79
N GLU A 63 12.26 23.60 -2.95
CA GLU A 63 13.61 23.27 -2.49
C GLU A 63 14.40 22.52 -3.58
N HIS A 64 13.73 21.64 -4.32
CA HIS A 64 14.32 20.86 -5.41
C HIS A 64 13.83 21.33 -6.78
N VAL A 65 14.17 22.57 -7.14
CA VAL A 65 13.88 23.12 -8.48
C VAL A 65 14.60 22.36 -9.60
N PHE A 66 14.04 22.39 -10.81
CA PHE A 66 14.59 21.75 -12.02
C PHE A 66 14.69 20.21 -11.95
N LYS A 67 13.63 19.57 -11.44
CA LYS A 67 13.57 18.11 -11.30
C LYS A 67 12.66 17.36 -12.27
N GLY A 68 12.08 18.04 -13.27
CA GLY A 68 11.22 17.38 -14.27
C GLY A 68 9.76 17.83 -14.24
N TYR A 69 9.35 18.59 -13.21
CA TYR A 69 7.96 18.98 -13.00
C TYR A 69 7.24 19.47 -14.27
N GLY A 70 6.06 18.90 -14.51
CA GLY A 70 5.16 19.36 -15.56
C GLY A 70 4.81 20.85 -15.44
N LEU A 71 4.62 21.52 -16.58
CA LEU A 71 4.45 22.98 -16.65
C LEU A 71 3.34 23.52 -15.72
N ARG A 72 2.18 22.86 -15.71
CA ARG A 72 1.04 23.28 -14.86
C ARG A 72 1.30 23.04 -13.38
N PHE A 73 2.06 22.00 -13.03
CA PHE A 73 2.49 21.77 -11.66
C PHE A 73 3.45 22.87 -11.22
N ASN A 74 4.42 23.24 -12.06
CA ASN A 74 5.31 24.37 -11.80
C ASN A 74 4.53 25.66 -11.54
N ASP A 75 3.55 26.00 -12.38
CA ASP A 75 2.69 27.18 -12.15
C ASP A 75 1.97 27.08 -10.79
N TRP A 76 1.39 25.92 -10.48
CA TRP A 76 0.70 25.67 -9.22
C TRP A 76 1.61 25.80 -7.99
N VAL A 77 2.88 25.36 -8.10
CA VAL A 77 3.86 25.45 -7.01
C VAL A 77 4.05 26.90 -6.57
N TRP A 78 4.00 27.86 -7.49
CA TRP A 78 4.22 29.29 -7.21
C TRP A 78 2.93 30.09 -7.02
N ASP A 79 1.77 29.53 -7.35
CA ASP A 79 0.48 30.15 -7.06
C ASP A 79 0.20 30.17 -5.54
N GLU A 80 -0.22 31.32 -5.01
CA GLU A 80 -0.58 31.45 -3.59
C GLU A 80 -1.91 30.78 -3.27
N LYS A 81 -2.85 30.73 -4.23
CA LYS A 81 -4.20 30.18 -4.00
C LYS A 81 -4.18 28.67 -3.84
N SER A 82 -3.24 27.98 -4.48
CA SER A 82 -3.07 26.53 -4.40
C SER A 82 -4.28 25.73 -4.91
N GLU A 83 -5.11 26.32 -5.75
CA GLU A 83 -6.29 25.65 -6.32
C GLU A 83 -5.87 24.56 -7.31
N PRO A 84 -6.47 23.37 -7.27
CA PRO A 84 -6.17 22.32 -8.24
C PRO A 84 -6.62 22.72 -9.64
N TYR A 85 -5.92 22.20 -10.65
CA TYR A 85 -6.03 22.70 -12.02
C TYR A 85 -6.65 21.69 -12.99
N TRP A 86 -7.51 20.78 -12.52
CA TRP A 86 -8.25 19.81 -13.36
C TRP A 86 -7.33 18.94 -14.23
N SER A 87 -6.21 18.51 -13.66
CA SER A 87 -5.24 17.65 -14.35
C SER A 87 -5.65 16.18 -14.31
N PHE A 88 -5.51 15.51 -15.46
CA PHE A 88 -5.58 14.05 -15.63
C PHE A 88 -4.18 13.43 -15.87
N GLY A 89 -3.12 14.20 -15.66
CA GLY A 89 -1.74 13.74 -15.78
C GLY A 89 -1.39 12.64 -14.76
N ASN A 90 -0.38 11.84 -15.07
CA ASN A 90 0.12 10.75 -14.23
C ASN A 90 0.92 11.22 -13.00
N GLY A 91 1.18 12.53 -12.88
CA GLY A 91 1.88 13.11 -11.74
C GLY A 91 1.21 12.91 -10.38
N SER A 92 -0.08 12.55 -10.35
CA SER A 92 -0.75 12.06 -9.14
C SER A 92 -0.38 10.62 -8.80
N ALA A 93 -0.22 9.75 -9.79
CA ALA A 93 0.08 8.34 -9.64
C ALA A 93 1.55 8.08 -9.32
N MET A 94 2.48 8.86 -9.88
CA MET A 94 3.92 8.69 -9.63
C MET A 94 4.31 8.90 -8.16
N ARG A 95 3.58 9.76 -7.44
CA ARG A 95 3.91 10.17 -6.06
C ARG A 95 3.13 9.46 -4.96
N VAL A 96 2.20 8.57 -5.31
CA VAL A 96 1.23 8.01 -4.36
C VAL A 96 1.73 6.75 -3.64
N SER A 97 2.94 6.27 -3.98
CA SER A 97 3.41 4.95 -3.56
C SER A 97 3.34 4.73 -2.04
N SER A 98 3.69 5.74 -1.23
CA SER A 98 3.63 5.70 0.23
C SER A 98 2.23 5.41 0.80
N VAL A 99 1.15 5.82 0.12
CA VAL A 99 -0.23 5.55 0.56
C VAL A 99 -0.51 4.05 0.62
N GLY A 100 -0.06 3.28 -0.39
CA GLY A 100 -0.28 1.83 -0.43
C GLY A 100 0.44 1.06 0.68
N PHE A 101 1.50 1.64 1.25
CA PHE A 101 2.20 1.10 2.42
C PHE A 101 1.58 1.57 3.73
N LEU A 102 1.21 2.86 3.85
CA LEU A 102 0.82 3.49 5.11
C LEU A 102 -0.55 3.07 5.64
N TYR A 103 -1.47 2.61 4.80
CA TYR A 103 -2.86 2.29 5.19
C TYR A 103 -3.20 0.82 4.99
N ASP A 104 -4.02 0.25 5.88
CA ASP A 104 -4.29 -1.19 5.95
C ASP A 104 -5.69 -1.62 5.45
N SER A 105 -6.55 -0.66 5.08
CA SER A 105 -7.84 -0.92 4.44
C SER A 105 -7.87 -0.41 3.01
N ILE A 106 -8.68 -1.05 2.14
CA ILE A 106 -8.88 -0.58 0.76
C ILE A 106 -9.50 0.82 0.79
N GLU A 107 -10.45 1.03 1.70
CA GLU A 107 -11.19 2.27 1.88
C GLU A 107 -10.24 3.43 2.20
N ASP A 108 -9.35 3.27 3.17
CA ASP A 108 -8.35 4.30 3.53
C ASP A 108 -7.34 4.51 2.41
N VAL A 109 -6.86 3.45 1.77
CA VAL A 109 -5.93 3.56 0.63
C VAL A 109 -6.55 4.39 -0.49
N LEU A 110 -7.81 4.13 -0.84
CA LEU A 110 -8.52 4.88 -1.87
C LEU A 110 -8.79 6.33 -1.45
N GLU A 111 -9.16 6.56 -0.19
CA GLU A 111 -9.43 7.90 0.34
C GLU A 111 -8.17 8.77 0.36
N TYR A 112 -7.06 8.26 0.91
CA TYR A 112 -5.82 9.02 1.01
C TYR A 112 -5.10 9.14 -0.34
N ALA A 113 -5.25 8.18 -1.24
CA ALA A 113 -4.82 8.33 -2.64
C ALA A 113 -5.61 9.46 -3.33
N GLN A 114 -6.92 9.55 -3.12
CA GLN A 114 -7.71 10.66 -3.64
C GLN A 114 -7.27 12.01 -3.04
N LYS A 115 -7.15 12.12 -1.71
CA LYS A 115 -6.72 13.36 -1.03
C LYS A 115 -5.35 13.84 -1.51
N SER A 116 -4.41 12.91 -1.74
CA SER A 116 -3.08 13.25 -2.26
C SER A 116 -3.08 13.64 -3.75
N ALA A 117 -4.04 13.15 -4.54
CA ALA A 117 -4.21 13.51 -5.94
C ALA A 117 -4.92 14.86 -6.12
N GLU A 118 -6.05 15.07 -5.44
CA GLU A 118 -7.00 16.15 -5.74
C GLU A 118 -6.47 17.56 -5.49
N VAL A 119 -5.39 17.71 -4.71
CA VAL A 119 -4.68 18.99 -4.51
C VAL A 119 -4.07 19.57 -5.79
N THR A 120 -3.87 18.74 -6.83
CA THR A 120 -3.38 19.18 -8.16
C THR A 120 -4.14 18.54 -9.32
N HIS A 121 -4.52 17.27 -9.17
CA HIS A 121 -5.13 16.41 -10.17
C HIS A 121 -6.57 16.05 -9.77
N ASN A 122 -7.45 17.04 -9.68
CA ASN A 122 -8.85 16.82 -9.32
C ASN A 122 -9.73 16.30 -10.48
N HIS A 123 -9.16 16.03 -11.67
CA HIS A 123 -9.89 15.30 -12.72
C HIS A 123 -10.06 13.83 -12.32
N THR A 124 -11.19 13.22 -12.71
CA THR A 124 -11.51 11.82 -12.37
C THR A 124 -10.40 10.84 -12.76
N GLU A 125 -9.87 10.93 -13.98
CA GLU A 125 -8.73 10.10 -14.42
C GLU A 125 -7.43 10.35 -13.61
N GLY A 126 -7.18 11.58 -13.13
CA GLY A 126 -6.05 11.89 -12.27
C GLY A 126 -6.15 11.20 -10.91
N ILE A 127 -7.33 11.26 -10.28
CA ILE A 127 -7.64 10.56 -9.03
C ILE A 127 -7.60 9.05 -9.24
N LYS A 128 -8.20 8.55 -10.32
CA LYS A 128 -8.26 7.13 -10.68
C LYS A 128 -6.87 6.52 -10.80
N GLY A 129 -5.94 7.20 -11.48
CA GLY A 129 -4.56 6.70 -11.60
C GLY A 129 -3.85 6.58 -10.25
N ALA A 130 -4.00 7.58 -9.38
CA ALA A 130 -3.43 7.54 -8.03
C ALA A 130 -4.03 6.41 -7.18
N GLN A 131 -5.36 6.25 -7.22
CA GLN A 131 -6.06 5.18 -6.51
C GLN A 131 -5.66 3.80 -7.03
N ALA A 132 -5.54 3.62 -8.35
CA ALA A 132 -5.12 2.35 -8.94
C ALA A 132 -3.69 1.96 -8.54
N THR A 133 -2.74 2.91 -8.61
CA THR A 133 -1.35 2.66 -8.19
C THR A 133 -1.28 2.34 -6.70
N ALA A 134 -1.91 3.13 -5.84
CA ALA A 134 -1.89 2.89 -4.39
C ALA A 134 -2.55 1.56 -4.01
N LEU A 135 -3.67 1.21 -4.66
CA LEU A 135 -4.36 -0.07 -4.44
C LEU A 135 -3.51 -1.25 -4.91
N ALA A 136 -2.84 -1.16 -6.06
CA ALA A 136 -1.96 -2.21 -6.54
C ALA A 136 -0.80 -2.48 -5.56
N ILE A 137 -0.20 -1.42 -5.01
CA ILE A 137 0.84 -1.51 -3.99
C ILE A 137 0.29 -2.13 -2.70
N PHE A 138 -0.87 -1.68 -2.25
CA PHE A 138 -1.54 -2.25 -1.06
C PHE A 138 -1.80 -3.75 -1.23
N LEU A 139 -2.43 -4.15 -2.33
CA LEU A 139 -2.75 -5.56 -2.60
C LEU A 139 -1.48 -6.42 -2.69
N ALA A 140 -0.43 -5.91 -3.35
CA ALA A 140 0.87 -6.57 -3.39
C ALA A 140 1.46 -6.77 -1.99
N ARG A 141 1.42 -5.75 -1.13
CA ARG A 141 1.86 -5.82 0.27
C ARG A 141 1.04 -6.82 1.08
N GLN A 142 -0.23 -7.00 0.75
CA GLN A 142 -1.13 -8.00 1.35
C GLN A 142 -1.00 -9.40 0.72
N HIS A 143 0.07 -9.65 -0.05
CA HIS A 143 0.36 -10.92 -0.70
C HIS A 143 -0.71 -11.40 -1.70
N ALA A 144 -1.50 -10.47 -2.25
CA ALA A 144 -2.41 -10.80 -3.34
C ALA A 144 -1.59 -11.26 -4.57
N SER A 145 -2.08 -12.27 -5.26
CA SER A 145 -1.52 -12.72 -6.53
C SER A 145 -1.65 -11.65 -7.62
N LYS A 146 -0.81 -11.75 -8.64
CA LYS A 146 -0.88 -10.85 -9.81
C LYS A 146 -2.25 -10.87 -10.49
N ASP A 147 -2.91 -12.03 -10.54
CA ASP A 147 -4.25 -12.17 -11.10
C ASP A 147 -5.31 -11.46 -10.24
N GLU A 148 -5.20 -11.52 -8.91
CA GLU A 148 -6.08 -10.78 -7.99
C GLU A 148 -5.87 -9.26 -8.10
N ILE A 149 -4.61 -8.81 -8.13
CA ILE A 149 -4.27 -7.39 -8.35
C ILE A 149 -4.87 -6.93 -9.68
N LYS A 150 -4.62 -7.68 -10.76
CA LYS A 150 -5.16 -7.38 -12.08
C LYS A 150 -6.69 -7.27 -12.02
N HIS A 151 -7.36 -8.27 -11.47
CA HIS A 151 -8.82 -8.32 -11.40
C HIS A 151 -9.41 -7.13 -10.63
N GLU A 152 -8.85 -6.77 -9.47
CA GLU A 152 -9.32 -5.64 -8.67
C GLU A 152 -9.14 -4.31 -9.41
N ILE A 153 -8.01 -4.10 -10.07
CA ILE A 153 -7.74 -2.87 -10.82
C ILE A 153 -8.65 -2.75 -12.05
N GLU A 154 -8.81 -3.82 -12.85
CA GLU A 154 -9.70 -3.83 -14.01
C GLU A 154 -11.16 -3.58 -13.57
N THR A 155 -11.61 -4.22 -12.49
CA THR A 155 -12.99 -4.13 -11.99
C THR A 155 -13.33 -2.73 -11.46
N ARG A 156 -12.44 -2.13 -10.66
CA ARG A 156 -12.73 -0.84 -10.01
C ARG A 156 -12.54 0.35 -10.94
N PHE A 157 -11.54 0.30 -11.82
CA PHE A 157 -11.09 1.47 -12.57
C PHE A 157 -11.35 1.37 -14.07
N GLY A 158 -11.69 0.18 -14.58
CA GLY A 158 -11.96 -0.06 -16.00
C GLY A 158 -10.70 0.00 -16.87
N TYR A 159 -9.52 -0.13 -16.27
CA TYR A 159 -8.28 -0.27 -17.02
C TYR A 159 -8.23 -1.63 -17.74
N ASN A 160 -7.60 -1.68 -18.91
CA ASN A 160 -7.38 -2.91 -19.64
C ASN A 160 -5.95 -3.39 -19.37
N LEU A 161 -5.81 -4.37 -18.48
CA LEU A 161 -4.53 -4.95 -18.07
C LEU A 161 -4.29 -6.31 -18.73
N SER A 162 -5.01 -6.59 -19.82
CA SER A 162 -4.97 -7.86 -20.54
C SER A 162 -4.10 -7.83 -21.80
N LYS A 163 -3.49 -6.68 -22.11
CA LYS A 163 -2.48 -6.58 -23.17
C LYS A 163 -1.17 -7.18 -22.69
N THR A 164 -0.38 -7.67 -23.64
CA THR A 164 1.00 -8.07 -23.38
C THR A 164 2.00 -6.93 -23.61
N LEU A 165 3.16 -6.96 -22.96
CA LEU A 165 4.24 -6.00 -23.17
C LEU A 165 4.66 -5.92 -24.65
N ALA A 166 4.72 -7.07 -25.33
CA ALA A 166 5.04 -7.16 -26.75
C ALA A 166 3.96 -6.56 -27.68
N GLU A 167 2.71 -6.47 -27.23
CA GLU A 167 1.65 -5.76 -27.95
C GLU A 167 1.73 -4.26 -27.72
N ILE A 168 2.04 -3.84 -26.49
CA ILE A 168 2.15 -2.43 -26.09
C ILE A 168 3.35 -1.77 -26.79
N GLU A 169 4.54 -2.36 -26.67
CA GLU A 169 5.81 -1.76 -27.12
C GLU A 169 5.79 -1.31 -28.60
N LYS A 170 5.08 -2.06 -29.46
CA LYS A 170 4.99 -1.76 -30.90
C LYS A 170 4.42 -0.37 -31.17
N ASN A 171 3.41 0.04 -30.41
CA ASN A 171 2.61 1.22 -30.71
C ASN A 171 2.64 2.28 -29.60
N TYR A 172 3.14 1.95 -28.41
CA TYR A 172 3.18 2.87 -27.29
C TYR A 172 4.21 3.98 -27.48
N ARG A 173 3.85 5.19 -27.06
CA ARG A 173 4.62 6.43 -27.23
C ARG A 173 4.45 7.26 -25.97
N PHE A 174 5.27 8.31 -25.83
CA PHE A 174 5.21 9.24 -24.72
C PHE A 174 3.78 9.68 -24.38
N ASN A 175 3.38 9.43 -23.13
CA ASN A 175 2.05 9.68 -22.64
C ASN A 175 2.09 9.98 -21.14
N GLU A 176 1.92 11.26 -20.81
CA GLU A 176 1.94 11.79 -19.45
C GLU A 176 0.55 11.73 -18.76
N THR A 177 -0.42 11.01 -19.32
CA THR A 177 -1.79 10.91 -18.77
C THR A 177 -1.97 9.65 -17.94
N CYS A 178 -2.77 9.72 -16.85
CA CYS A 178 -3.03 8.55 -16.00
C CYS A 178 -3.56 7.35 -16.80
N GLN A 179 -4.59 7.55 -17.63
CA GLN A 179 -5.19 6.51 -18.45
C GLN A 179 -4.27 5.95 -19.55
N GLY A 180 -3.21 6.70 -19.86
CA GLY A 180 -2.21 6.34 -20.86
C GLY A 180 -1.02 5.57 -20.29
N SER A 181 -0.54 5.95 -19.10
CA SER A 181 0.69 5.39 -18.53
C SER A 181 0.47 4.44 -17.36
N VAL A 182 -0.53 4.66 -16.50
CA VAL A 182 -0.74 3.85 -15.29
C VAL A 182 -1.07 2.39 -15.62
N PRO A 183 -1.98 2.07 -16.56
CA PRO A 183 -2.23 0.68 -16.95
C PRO A 183 -0.97 0.00 -17.47
N GLU A 184 -0.16 0.72 -18.25
CA GLU A 184 1.02 0.18 -18.93
C GLU A 184 2.15 -0.07 -17.91
N ALA A 185 2.29 0.77 -16.88
CA ALA A 185 3.17 0.55 -15.74
C ALA A 185 2.74 -0.64 -14.88
N ILE A 186 1.43 -0.80 -14.64
CA ILE A 186 0.91 -1.97 -13.92
C ILE A 186 1.16 -3.25 -14.72
N ILE A 187 0.95 -3.25 -16.04
CA ILE A 187 1.24 -4.41 -16.90
C ILE A 187 2.74 -4.76 -16.87
N ALA A 188 3.63 -3.78 -16.85
CA ALA A 188 5.07 -4.01 -16.69
C ALA A 188 5.42 -4.79 -15.41
N PHE A 189 4.73 -4.49 -14.30
CA PHE A 189 4.80 -5.30 -13.09
C PHE A 189 4.11 -6.66 -13.26
N LEU A 190 2.92 -6.74 -13.85
CA LEU A 190 2.20 -8.01 -13.99
C LEU A 190 3.01 -9.04 -14.80
N GLU A 191 3.75 -8.60 -15.82
CA GLU A 191 4.62 -9.47 -16.63
C GLU A 191 6.06 -9.61 -16.11
N SER A 192 6.41 -9.07 -14.95
CA SER A 192 7.73 -9.26 -14.36
C SER A 192 7.92 -10.62 -13.68
N GLU A 193 9.16 -11.04 -13.47
CA GLU A 193 9.50 -12.23 -12.66
C GLU A 193 10.14 -11.84 -11.33
N ASP A 194 10.72 -10.65 -11.27
CA ASP A 194 11.41 -10.06 -10.13
C ASP A 194 11.33 -8.52 -10.19
N TYR A 195 11.94 -7.86 -9.20
CA TYR A 195 11.97 -6.40 -9.15
C TYR A 195 12.69 -5.77 -10.35
N GLU A 196 13.85 -6.31 -10.76
CA GLU A 196 14.64 -5.74 -11.86
C GLU A 196 13.88 -5.82 -13.20
N SER A 197 13.26 -6.96 -13.49
CA SER A 197 12.45 -7.15 -14.68
C SER A 197 11.22 -6.24 -14.70
N ALA A 198 10.60 -5.92 -13.56
CA ALA A 198 9.50 -4.94 -13.51
C ALA A 198 9.95 -3.55 -13.99
N ILE A 199 11.09 -3.07 -13.50
CA ILE A 199 11.68 -1.79 -13.92
C ILE A 199 12.07 -1.84 -15.40
N ARG A 200 12.74 -2.92 -15.83
CA ARG A 200 13.17 -3.08 -17.21
C ARG A 200 12.00 -3.12 -18.18
N ASN A 201 10.93 -3.83 -17.84
CA ASN A 201 9.70 -3.90 -18.60
C ASN A 201 9.11 -2.49 -18.78
N ALA A 202 9.00 -1.72 -17.70
CA ALA A 202 8.43 -0.38 -17.73
C ALA A 202 9.23 0.57 -18.64
N ILE A 203 10.57 0.57 -18.52
CA ILE A 203 11.46 1.38 -19.37
C ILE A 203 11.41 0.90 -20.83
N TRP A 204 11.34 -0.41 -21.05
CA TRP A 204 11.31 -1.00 -22.40
C TRP A 204 10.05 -0.64 -23.18
N LEU A 205 8.93 -0.42 -22.50
CA LEU A 205 7.71 0.10 -23.14
C LEU A 205 7.93 1.48 -23.76
N LYS A 206 8.99 2.21 -23.38
CA LYS A 206 9.23 3.61 -23.72
C LYS A 206 8.14 4.48 -23.08
N GLY A 207 8.08 5.72 -23.53
CA GLY A 207 7.11 6.68 -23.07
C GLY A 207 7.64 7.50 -21.92
N ASP A 208 6.84 7.65 -20.88
CA ASP A 208 7.19 8.42 -19.69
C ASP A 208 7.92 7.49 -18.71
N ALA A 209 9.18 7.22 -19.04
CA ALA A 209 9.88 6.01 -18.60
C ALA A 209 10.21 6.01 -17.10
N ASP A 210 10.57 7.16 -16.53
CA ASP A 210 10.73 7.37 -15.09
C ASP A 210 9.41 7.16 -14.35
N THR A 211 8.33 7.81 -14.76
CA THR A 211 7.01 7.64 -14.13
C THR A 211 6.51 6.21 -14.20
N GLN A 212 6.63 5.57 -15.36
CA GLN A 212 6.22 4.17 -15.51
C GLN A 212 7.06 3.23 -14.64
N ALA A 213 8.37 3.43 -14.59
CA ALA A 213 9.27 2.65 -13.75
C ALA A 213 9.07 2.92 -12.25
N CYS A 214 8.76 4.16 -11.87
CA CYS A 214 8.43 4.56 -10.51
C CYS A 214 7.16 3.84 -10.01
N ILE A 215 6.10 3.83 -10.82
CA ILE A 215 4.86 3.11 -10.49
C ILE A 215 5.10 1.60 -10.42
N ALA A 216 5.71 1.01 -11.46
CA ALA A 216 5.98 -0.42 -11.51
C ALA A 216 6.89 -0.88 -10.36
N GLY A 217 7.91 -0.07 -10.05
CA GLY A 217 8.86 -0.31 -8.97
C GLY A 217 8.24 -0.26 -7.59
N GLY A 218 7.32 0.68 -7.34
CA GLY A 218 6.57 0.73 -6.09
C GLY A 218 5.74 -0.53 -5.86
N ILE A 219 5.08 -1.03 -6.91
CA ILE A 219 4.28 -2.28 -6.84
C ILE A 219 5.20 -3.49 -6.68
N ALA A 220 6.29 -3.55 -7.45
CA ALA A 220 7.24 -4.65 -7.44
C ALA A 220 7.94 -4.80 -6.09
N GLU A 221 8.34 -3.71 -5.43
CA GLU A 221 8.88 -3.76 -4.07
C GLU A 221 7.87 -4.37 -3.10
N ALA A 222 6.60 -3.92 -3.14
CA ALA A 222 5.57 -4.45 -2.26
C ALA A 222 5.29 -5.94 -2.50
N PHE A 223 5.41 -6.40 -3.75
CA PHE A 223 5.12 -7.78 -4.13
C PHE A 223 6.29 -8.75 -3.87
N TYR A 224 7.51 -8.35 -4.26
CA TYR A 224 8.69 -9.20 -4.18
C TYR A 224 9.44 -9.06 -2.85
N GLY A 225 9.22 -7.98 -2.10
CA GLY A 225 9.84 -7.69 -0.80
C GLY A 225 11.32 -7.27 -0.87
N ASP A 226 12.09 -7.81 -1.81
CA ASP A 226 13.52 -7.56 -1.94
C ASP A 226 13.85 -6.63 -3.11
N ILE A 227 14.45 -5.48 -2.78
CA ILE A 227 15.21 -4.66 -3.73
C ILE A 227 16.69 -5.04 -3.59
N PRO A 228 17.38 -5.40 -4.69
CA PRO A 228 18.81 -5.71 -4.66
C PRO A 228 19.65 -4.65 -3.94
N GLU A 229 20.63 -5.07 -3.14
CA GLU A 229 21.39 -4.15 -2.29
C GLU A 229 22.16 -3.11 -3.10
N SER A 230 22.68 -3.48 -4.27
CA SER A 230 23.31 -2.55 -5.21
C SER A 230 22.37 -1.45 -5.69
N PHE A 231 21.06 -1.71 -5.75
CA PHE A 231 20.06 -0.71 -6.12
C PHE A 231 19.80 0.23 -4.95
N LYS A 232 19.73 -0.29 -3.73
CA LYS A 232 19.67 0.55 -2.52
C LYS A 232 20.89 1.45 -2.39
N GLU A 233 22.10 0.92 -2.58
CA GLU A 233 23.34 1.71 -2.59
C GLU A 233 23.26 2.86 -3.61
N LYS A 234 22.72 2.60 -4.81
CA LYS A 234 22.50 3.65 -5.81
C LYS A 234 21.50 4.72 -5.33
N ILE A 235 20.42 4.35 -4.65
CA ILE A 235 19.47 5.30 -4.04
C ILE A 235 20.20 6.18 -3.02
N TYR A 236 20.87 5.56 -2.04
CA TYR A 236 21.55 6.26 -0.94
C TYR A 236 22.69 7.18 -1.41
N THR A 237 23.32 6.87 -2.53
CA THR A 237 24.38 7.72 -3.12
C THR A 237 23.84 8.80 -4.06
N SER A 238 22.58 8.72 -4.49
CA SER A 238 21.99 9.67 -5.46
C SER A 238 21.15 10.76 -4.81
N LEU A 239 20.70 10.57 -3.58
CA LEU A 239 19.82 11.49 -2.87
C LEU A 239 20.58 12.34 -1.85
N PRO A 240 20.16 13.60 -1.63
CA PRO A 240 20.71 14.43 -0.58
C PRO A 240 20.23 13.95 0.81
N GLN A 241 20.97 14.33 1.86
CA GLN A 241 20.80 13.79 3.21
C GLN A 241 19.38 14.00 3.76
N GLU A 242 18.78 15.16 3.52
CA GLU A 242 17.43 15.50 3.96
C GLU A 242 16.36 14.55 3.41
N MET A 243 16.54 14.06 2.18
CA MET A 243 15.63 13.08 1.59
C MET A 243 15.84 11.69 2.20
N LEU A 244 17.09 11.33 2.50
CA LEU A 244 17.41 10.05 3.16
C LEU A 244 16.81 9.98 4.55
N GLU A 245 16.80 11.09 5.30
CA GLU A 245 16.16 11.16 6.62
C GLU A 245 14.65 10.87 6.56
N ILE A 246 13.95 11.32 5.51
CA ILE A 246 12.52 11.00 5.31
C ILE A 246 12.31 9.53 4.98
N ILE A 247 13.22 8.93 4.19
CA ILE A 247 13.22 7.50 3.90
C ILE A 247 13.39 6.70 5.20
N GLU A 248 14.39 7.04 6.02
CA GLU A 248 14.64 6.38 7.31
C GLU A 248 13.45 6.52 8.25
N GLN A 249 12.86 7.72 8.36
CA GLN A 249 11.64 7.95 9.15
C GLN A 249 10.47 7.09 8.65
N PHE A 250 10.32 6.94 7.33
CA PHE A 250 9.26 6.13 6.74
C PHE A 250 9.38 4.66 7.13
N TYR A 251 10.55 4.05 6.96
CA TYR A 251 10.73 2.64 7.34
C TYR A 251 10.66 2.45 8.86
N ALA A 252 11.19 3.37 9.66
CA ALA A 252 11.04 3.33 11.11
C ALA A 252 9.56 3.43 11.54
N TYR A 253 8.76 4.26 10.87
CA TYR A 253 7.33 4.37 11.11
C TYR A 253 6.60 3.07 10.76
N MET A 254 6.95 2.46 9.62
CA MET A 254 6.38 1.17 9.20
C MET A 254 6.74 0.04 10.17
N ASP A 255 7.99 -0.04 10.62
CA ASP A 255 8.45 -1.03 11.60
C ASP A 255 7.75 -0.84 12.95
N PHE A 256 7.61 0.41 13.41
CA PHE A 256 6.88 0.73 14.63
C PHE A 256 5.42 0.32 14.54
N LYS A 257 4.74 0.63 13.43
CA LYS A 257 3.36 0.25 13.18
C LYS A 257 3.18 -1.28 13.20
N ASN A 258 4.08 -2.01 12.54
CA ASN A 258 4.06 -3.47 12.55
C ASN A 258 4.31 -4.03 13.98
N SER A 259 5.22 -3.42 14.75
CA SER A 259 5.49 -3.84 16.12
C SER A 259 4.31 -3.63 17.08
N ILE A 260 3.56 -2.54 16.93
CA ILE A 260 2.32 -2.32 17.71
C ILE A 260 1.32 -3.43 17.40
N ILE A 261 1.15 -3.78 16.13
CA ILE A 261 0.22 -4.85 15.73
C ILE A 261 0.63 -6.18 16.35
N GLU A 262 1.92 -6.50 16.37
CA GLU A 262 2.43 -7.73 17.01
C GLU A 262 2.28 -7.72 18.54
N GLU A 263 2.58 -6.61 19.21
CA GLU A 263 2.43 -6.46 20.67
C GLU A 263 0.96 -6.50 21.10
N ASP A 264 0.09 -5.76 20.40
CA ASP A 264 -1.35 -5.79 20.63
C ASP A 264 -1.91 -7.17 20.36
N LEU A 265 -1.44 -7.87 19.32
CA LEU A 265 -1.85 -9.24 19.03
C LEU A 265 -1.49 -10.19 20.17
N ALA A 266 -0.26 -10.13 20.68
CA ALA A 266 0.15 -10.98 21.80
C ALA A 266 -0.70 -10.71 23.05
N CYS A 267 -1.06 -9.45 23.30
CA CYS A 267 -1.95 -9.06 24.39
C CYS A 267 -3.40 -9.54 24.15
N ILE A 268 -3.92 -9.40 22.93
CA ILE A 268 -5.25 -9.85 22.51
C ILE A 268 -5.35 -11.37 22.57
N GLU A 269 -4.34 -12.10 22.12
CA GLU A 269 -4.28 -13.56 22.22
C GLU A 269 -4.39 -14.00 23.68
N LYS A 270 -3.59 -13.39 24.56
CA LYS A 270 -3.65 -13.65 26.00
C LYS A 270 -5.03 -13.33 26.60
N ASN A 271 -5.62 -12.19 26.24
CA ASN A 271 -6.93 -11.79 26.73
C ASN A 271 -8.04 -12.70 26.18
N PHE A 272 -7.93 -13.16 24.94
CA PHE A 272 -8.83 -14.12 24.33
C PHE A 272 -8.75 -15.48 25.02
N HIS A 273 -7.54 -16.00 25.28
CA HIS A 273 -7.34 -17.22 26.04
C HIS A 273 -7.96 -17.12 27.44
N THR A 274 -7.81 -15.97 28.09
CA THR A 274 -8.42 -15.69 29.38
C THR A 274 -9.96 -15.69 29.29
N LEU A 275 -10.53 -15.11 28.24
CA LEU A 275 -11.97 -15.16 27.96
C LEU A 275 -12.46 -16.59 27.74
N ILE A 276 -11.74 -17.42 26.98
CA ILE A 276 -12.07 -18.84 26.75
C ILE A 276 -12.20 -19.57 28.09
N TYR A 277 -11.19 -19.47 28.96
CA TYR A 277 -11.24 -20.10 30.27
C TYR A 277 -12.37 -19.55 31.14
N LYS A 278 -12.63 -18.24 31.10
CA LYS A 278 -13.73 -17.63 31.84
C LYS A 278 -15.08 -18.19 31.40
N VAL A 279 -15.33 -18.25 30.09
CA VAL A 279 -16.57 -18.81 29.53
C VAL A 279 -16.73 -20.29 29.88
N ILE A 280 -15.66 -21.09 29.78
CA ILE A 280 -15.72 -22.51 30.16
C ILE A 280 -16.04 -22.66 31.65
N ASN A 281 -15.37 -21.90 32.52
CA ASN A 281 -15.60 -22.01 33.95
C ASN A 281 -17.00 -21.52 34.37
N ASP A 282 -17.48 -20.42 33.76
CA ASP A 282 -18.75 -19.80 34.12
C ASP A 282 -19.94 -20.60 33.56
N ASP A 283 -19.88 -21.00 32.29
CA ASP A 283 -21.01 -21.58 31.56
C ASP A 283 -20.91 -23.12 31.42
N PHE A 284 -19.71 -23.72 31.59
CA PHE A 284 -19.46 -25.17 31.42
C PHE A 284 -18.51 -25.78 32.48
N PRO A 285 -18.79 -25.64 33.79
CA PRO A 285 -17.86 -26.01 34.86
C PRO A 285 -17.49 -27.50 34.93
N SER A 286 -18.20 -28.37 34.20
CA SER A 286 -17.91 -29.80 34.09
C SER A 286 -16.82 -30.14 33.06
N ILE A 287 -16.39 -29.19 32.22
CA ILE A 287 -15.36 -29.42 31.21
C ILE A 287 -13.98 -29.38 31.87
N ASN A 288 -13.19 -30.43 31.64
CA ASN A 288 -11.81 -30.47 32.12
C ASN A 288 -10.90 -29.63 31.22
N THR A 289 -10.41 -28.51 31.76
CA THR A 289 -9.57 -27.55 31.03
C THR A 289 -8.10 -27.95 30.93
N SER A 290 -7.65 -29.01 31.62
CA SER A 290 -6.23 -29.38 31.69
C SER A 290 -5.61 -29.88 30.38
N ASN A 291 -6.43 -30.22 29.37
CA ASN A 291 -5.97 -30.72 28.06
C ASN A 291 -6.49 -29.88 26.87
N ILE A 292 -6.93 -28.64 27.10
CA ILE A 292 -7.44 -27.80 26.01
C ILE A 292 -6.26 -27.18 25.25
N THR A 293 -6.28 -27.34 23.93
CA THR A 293 -5.37 -26.62 23.04
C THR A 293 -6.00 -25.28 22.68
N LEU A 294 -5.31 -24.19 23.02
CA LEU A 294 -5.77 -22.83 22.75
C LEU A 294 -5.36 -22.40 21.34
N PRO A 295 -6.19 -21.59 20.66
CA PRO A 295 -5.86 -21.10 19.34
C PRO A 295 -4.70 -20.10 19.39
N LYS A 296 -3.83 -20.12 18.39
CA LYS A 296 -2.91 -19.01 18.13
C LYS A 296 -3.54 -18.05 17.14
N LEU A 297 -3.41 -16.76 17.40
CA LEU A 297 -3.76 -15.72 16.43
C LEU A 297 -2.54 -15.49 15.54
N THR A 298 -2.73 -15.50 14.22
CA THR A 298 -1.65 -15.37 13.23
C THR A 298 -1.93 -14.23 12.27
N ILE A 299 -0.89 -13.49 11.91
CA ILE A 299 -0.90 -12.41 10.91
C ILE A 299 -0.58 -13.03 9.52
N PRO A 300 -1.17 -12.54 8.41
CA PRO A 300 -2.15 -11.45 8.30
C PRO A 300 -3.56 -11.88 8.72
N PHE A 301 -4.34 -10.94 9.26
CA PHE A 301 -5.72 -11.19 9.65
C PHE A 301 -6.67 -11.05 8.46
N ASP A 302 -7.62 -11.98 8.33
CA ASP A 302 -8.81 -11.73 7.52
C ASP A 302 -9.78 -10.87 8.34
N THR A 303 -9.79 -9.56 8.07
CA THR A 303 -10.69 -8.57 8.70
C THR A 303 -12.09 -8.59 8.09
N LYS A 304 -12.29 -9.28 6.96
CA LYS A 304 -13.54 -9.23 6.18
C LYS A 304 -14.45 -10.43 6.39
N SER A 305 -13.89 -11.58 6.78
CA SER A 305 -14.67 -12.80 6.97
C SER A 305 -14.68 -13.27 8.42
N LYS A 306 -15.84 -13.81 8.84
CA LYS A 306 -16.04 -14.40 10.15
C LYS A 306 -15.31 -15.74 10.21
N GLN A 307 -14.28 -15.81 11.04
CA GLN A 307 -13.46 -17.00 11.25
C GLN A 307 -14.04 -17.87 12.35
N TRP A 308 -13.70 -19.17 12.37
CA TRP A 308 -14.18 -20.13 13.36
C TRP A 308 -13.03 -20.95 13.94
N ILE A 309 -12.96 -21.00 15.27
CA ILE A 309 -12.06 -21.87 16.03
C ILE A 309 -12.91 -22.88 16.81
N GLY A 310 -12.74 -24.17 16.50
CA GLY A 310 -13.21 -25.24 17.37
C GLY A 310 -12.27 -25.40 18.56
N ILE A 311 -12.82 -25.58 19.76
CA ILE A 311 -12.02 -25.90 20.94
C ILE A 311 -12.02 -27.42 21.12
N GLU A 312 -10.84 -28.02 21.01
CA GLU A 312 -10.68 -29.47 21.19
C GLU A 312 -11.11 -29.89 22.61
N GLY A 313 -12.01 -30.87 22.69
CA GLY A 313 -12.65 -31.27 23.95
C GLY A 313 -13.98 -30.57 24.27
N MET A 314 -14.39 -29.57 23.47
CA MET A 314 -15.72 -28.95 23.53
C MET A 314 -16.56 -29.33 22.31
N TYR A 315 -17.88 -29.53 22.49
CA TYR A 315 -18.83 -29.64 21.37
C TYR A 315 -19.27 -28.23 20.90
N GLY A 316 -18.29 -27.37 20.62
CA GLY A 316 -18.48 -25.94 20.37
C GLY A 316 -17.17 -25.21 20.05
N GLY A 317 -17.25 -23.89 19.96
CA GLY A 317 -16.10 -23.05 19.63
C GLY A 317 -16.44 -21.57 19.63
N PHE A 318 -15.54 -20.79 19.05
CA PHE A 318 -15.66 -19.35 18.96
C PHE A 318 -15.58 -18.92 17.51
N SER A 319 -16.47 -18.02 17.12
CA SER A 319 -16.27 -17.24 15.91
C SER A 319 -15.68 -15.88 16.23
N TYR A 320 -14.86 -15.35 15.32
CA TYR A 320 -14.24 -14.06 15.50
C TYR A 320 -14.05 -13.25 14.23
N THR A 321 -13.91 -11.93 14.39
CA THR A 321 -13.56 -10.95 13.36
C THR A 321 -12.59 -9.91 13.94
N PHE A 322 -11.69 -9.40 13.11
CA PHE A 322 -10.75 -8.33 13.47
C PHE A 322 -11.20 -6.98 12.90
N ASP A 323 -10.98 -5.91 13.66
CA ASP A 323 -11.19 -4.52 13.26
C ASP A 323 -9.98 -3.68 13.72
N ASP A 324 -9.34 -2.98 12.78
CA ASP A 324 -8.12 -2.19 12.98
C ASP A 324 -8.31 -0.69 12.67
N SER A 325 -9.55 -0.24 12.44
CA SER A 325 -9.86 1.10 11.93
C SER A 325 -9.34 2.27 12.79
N ASP A 326 -9.04 2.03 14.06
CA ASP A 326 -8.63 3.05 15.04
C ASP A 326 -7.18 2.87 15.53
N CYS A 327 -6.34 2.13 14.81
CA CYS A 327 -5.00 1.73 15.26
C CYS A 327 -4.99 0.89 16.55
N VAL A 328 -6.14 0.32 16.92
CA VAL A 328 -6.29 -0.61 18.05
C VAL A 328 -6.94 -1.86 17.49
N LEU A 329 -6.24 -3.00 17.56
CA LEU A 329 -6.79 -4.26 17.09
C LEU A 329 -7.94 -4.71 18.01
N LYS A 330 -9.15 -4.79 17.47
CA LYS A 330 -10.34 -5.27 18.18
C LYS A 330 -10.69 -6.66 17.68
N PHE A 331 -10.82 -7.60 18.61
CA PHE A 331 -11.15 -8.99 18.35
C PHE A 331 -12.55 -9.29 18.87
N PHE A 332 -13.51 -9.36 17.96
CA PHE A 332 -14.89 -9.68 18.32
C PHE A 332 -15.06 -11.18 18.45
N VAL A 333 -15.71 -11.65 19.52
CA VAL A 333 -15.89 -13.07 19.80
C VAL A 333 -17.35 -13.39 20.05
N GLU A 334 -17.90 -14.30 19.27
CA GLU A 334 -19.23 -14.87 19.48
C GLU A 334 -19.07 -16.35 19.84
N ASN A 335 -19.57 -16.73 21.03
CA ASN A 335 -19.49 -18.09 21.56
C ASN A 335 -20.62 -18.96 20.97
N TRP A 336 -20.31 -20.20 20.57
CA TRP A 336 -21.34 -21.13 20.11
C TRP A 336 -21.07 -22.57 20.58
N CYS A 337 -22.06 -23.17 21.23
CA CYS A 337 -22.06 -24.56 21.70
C CYS A 337 -23.23 -25.29 21.02
N ARG A 338 -22.99 -26.49 20.45
CA ARG A 338 -24.04 -27.25 19.73
C ARG A 338 -25.05 -27.97 20.64
N ILE A 339 -24.80 -28.02 21.96
CA ILE A 339 -25.62 -28.78 22.92
C ILE A 339 -26.61 -27.88 23.68
N PHE A 340 -26.35 -26.57 23.73
CA PHE A 340 -27.22 -25.58 24.35
C PHE A 340 -27.54 -24.52 23.30
N ASP A 341 -28.81 -24.15 23.11
CA ASP A 341 -29.17 -23.01 22.27
C ASP A 341 -28.30 -21.81 22.69
N GLY A 342 -27.56 -21.27 21.72
CA GLY A 342 -26.37 -20.45 21.93
C GLY A 342 -26.49 -19.42 23.05
N LEU A 343 -25.46 -19.33 23.88
CA LEU A 343 -25.28 -18.19 24.77
C LEU A 343 -24.93 -17.00 23.85
N ASP A 344 -25.92 -16.20 23.45
CA ASP A 344 -25.82 -15.01 22.58
C ASP A 344 -24.97 -13.87 23.20
N LYS A 345 -23.77 -14.20 23.69
CA LYS A 345 -22.81 -13.28 24.30
C LYS A 345 -21.73 -12.96 23.28
N LYS A 346 -21.73 -11.73 22.79
CA LYS A 346 -20.64 -11.17 21.99
C LYS A 346 -19.63 -10.51 22.92
N HIS A 347 -18.36 -10.66 22.65
CA HIS A 347 -17.30 -9.99 23.40
C HIS A 347 -16.44 -9.15 22.46
N ILE A 348 -15.89 -8.07 22.97
CA ILE A 348 -14.78 -7.35 22.35
C ILE A 348 -13.55 -7.65 23.18
N VAL A 349 -12.50 -8.15 22.55
CA VAL A 349 -11.20 -8.40 23.15
C VAL A 349 -10.21 -7.41 22.53
N THR A 350 -9.48 -6.68 23.36
CA THR A 350 -8.44 -5.71 22.98
C THR A 350 -7.15 -6.01 23.73
N ALA A 351 -6.09 -5.23 23.52
CA ALA A 351 -4.84 -5.39 24.27
C ALA A 351 -5.04 -5.11 25.78
N GLU A 352 -5.99 -4.24 26.13
CA GLU A 352 -6.27 -3.81 27.51
C GLU A 352 -7.19 -4.78 28.28
N GLY A 353 -7.90 -5.67 27.60
CA GLY A 353 -8.77 -6.65 28.24
C GLY A 353 -9.89 -7.17 27.34
N PHE A 354 -11.01 -7.56 27.93
CA PHE A 354 -12.20 -7.95 27.18
C PHE A 354 -13.48 -7.54 27.89
N LEU A 355 -14.52 -7.22 27.10
CA LEU A 355 -15.83 -6.80 27.57
C LEU A 355 -16.92 -7.63 26.88
N CYS A 356 -17.90 -8.10 27.64
CA CYS A 356 -19.13 -8.66 27.08
C CYS A 356 -20.02 -7.51 26.58
N VAL A 357 -20.37 -7.53 25.30
CA VAL A 357 -21.31 -6.62 24.66
C VAL A 357 -22.63 -7.38 24.41
N GLY A 358 -23.68 -6.96 25.10
CA GLY A 358 -24.99 -7.62 25.01
C GLY A 358 -25.66 -7.40 23.65
N ALA A 359 -26.38 -8.40 23.16
CA ALA A 359 -27.35 -8.23 22.08
C ALA A 359 -28.50 -7.34 22.59
N ASN A 360 -28.42 -6.03 22.30
CA ASN A 360 -29.54 -5.11 22.10
C ASN A 360 -29.02 -3.66 21.99
N ILE A 361 -29.04 -3.08 20.77
CA ILE A 361 -29.71 -1.80 20.49
C ILE A 361 -30.30 -1.91 19.07
N MET A 362 -31.59 -1.59 18.96
CA MET A 362 -32.35 -1.36 17.72
C MET A 362 -31.75 -0.28 16.84
#